data_AF-F2QG52-F1
#
_entry.id   AF-F2QG52-F1
#
_cell.length_a   1.000
_cell.length_b   1.000
_cell.length_c   1.000
_cell.angle_alpha   90.00
_cell.angle_beta   90.00
_cell.angle_gamma   90.00
#
_symmetry.space_group_name_H-M   'P 1'
#
loop_
_entity.id
_entity.type
_entity.pdbx_description
1 polymer ?
#
loop_
_entity_poly.entity_id
_entity_poly.type
_entity_poly.pdbx_seq_one_letter_code
_entity_poly.pdbx_strand_id
1 'polypeptide(L)'
;MEYKLFEEFITLQALLKELGIIQSGGAIKSFLMEHQVYFNGELENRRGKKIRVGDTIDIPDLKIDITLTKPSFKEQEEYQADKIEKERIAKLVKEMNKGVKKRKTSSSTITKQSPRFPGR
;
A
#
# COMPACT_ATOMS: atom_id res chain seq x y z
N MET A 1 -2.69 10.11 -18.38
CA MET A 1 -2.40 8.70 -18.02
C MET A 1 -3.60 8.13 -17.30
N GLU A 2 -3.94 6.88 -17.55
CA GLU A 2 -5.09 6.22 -16.90
C GLU A 2 -4.58 5.26 -15.80
N TYR A 3 -5.19 5.31 -14.62
CA TYR A 3 -4.88 4.41 -13.51
C TYR A 3 -6.11 3.62 -13.09
N LYS A 4 -6.04 2.29 -13.23
CA LYS A 4 -7.13 1.38 -12.85
C LYS A 4 -7.11 1.14 -11.33
N LEU A 5 -8.15 1.61 -10.65
CA LEU A 5 -8.29 1.43 -9.21
C LEU A 5 -9.17 0.21 -8.89
N PHE A 6 -8.55 -0.85 -8.35
CA PHE A 6 -9.24 -2.09 -7.96
C PHE A 6 -9.86 -2.03 -6.55
N GLU A 7 -9.34 -1.16 -5.68
CA GLU A 7 -9.82 -0.98 -4.31
C GLU A 7 -10.86 0.15 -4.22
N GLU A 8 -11.44 0.37 -3.03
CA GLU A 8 -12.41 1.45 -2.80
C GLU A 8 -11.79 2.85 -2.96
N PHE A 9 -10.55 3.01 -2.50
CA PHE A 9 -9.78 4.24 -2.60
C PHE A 9 -8.29 3.92 -2.64
N ILE A 10 -7.50 4.82 -3.21
CA ILE A 10 -6.04 4.83 -3.07
C ILE A 10 -5.60 6.12 -2.38
N THR A 11 -4.46 6.12 -1.72
CA THR A 11 -3.89 7.36 -1.17
C THR A 11 -2.97 8.03 -2.18
N LEU A 12 -2.86 9.35 -2.16
CA LEU A 12 -1.94 10.08 -3.05
C LEU A 12 -0.52 9.52 -2.99
N GLN A 13 -0.05 9.19 -1.77
CA GLN A 13 1.22 8.51 -1.57
C GLN A 13 1.34 7.16 -2.27
N ALA A 14 0.34 6.29 -2.13
CA ALA A 14 0.37 4.98 -2.77
C ALA A 14 0.36 5.11 -4.29
N LEU A 15 -0.50 6.00 -4.83
CA LEU A 15 -0.59 6.24 -6.26
C LEU A 15 0.73 6.73 -6.86
N LEU A 16 1.35 7.77 -6.27
CA LEU A 16 2.64 8.27 -6.74
C LEU A 16 3.75 7.21 -6.67
N LYS A 17 3.68 6.32 -5.68
CA LYS A 17 4.64 5.22 -5.53
C LYS A 17 4.44 4.14 -6.59
N GLU A 18 3.19 3.74 -6.83
CA GLU A 18 2.85 2.71 -7.83
C GLU A 18 3.16 3.18 -9.25
N LEU A 19 2.96 4.46 -9.53
CA LEU A 19 3.37 5.09 -10.79
C LEU A 19 4.89 5.31 -10.90
N GLY A 20 5.66 5.01 -9.86
CA GLY A 20 7.11 5.17 -9.85
C GLY A 20 7.59 6.63 -9.80
N ILE A 21 6.69 7.59 -9.54
CA ILE A 21 7.02 9.02 -9.41
C ILE A 21 7.86 9.25 -8.13
N ILE A 22 7.56 8.52 -7.06
CA ILE A 22 8.34 8.54 -5.82
C ILE A 22 8.95 7.16 -5.55
N GLN A 23 10.20 7.13 -5.07
CA GLN A 23 10.88 5.86 -4.78
C GLN A 23 10.44 5.21 -3.46
N SER A 24 10.00 6.01 -2.49
CA SER A 24 9.60 5.51 -1.18
C SER A 24 8.49 6.35 -0.56
N GLY A 25 7.78 5.79 0.42
CA GLY A 25 6.76 6.52 1.17
C GLY A 25 7.30 7.67 2.00
N GLY A 26 8.62 7.73 2.28
CA GLY A 26 9.25 8.88 2.92
C GLY A 26 9.49 10.04 1.95
N ALA A 27 9.71 9.75 0.67
CA ALA A 27 10.07 10.73 -0.36
C ALA A 27 8.93 11.69 -0.72
N ILE A 28 7.66 11.30 -0.46
CA ILE A 28 6.51 12.16 -0.81
C ILE A 28 6.53 13.51 -0.08
N LYS A 29 7.14 13.60 1.12
CA LYS A 29 7.20 14.88 1.83
C LYS A 29 8.04 15.88 1.04
N SER A 30 9.23 15.48 0.58
CA SER A 30 10.08 16.33 -0.25
C SER A 30 9.42 16.62 -1.60
N PHE A 31 8.80 15.59 -2.20
CA PHE A 31 8.08 15.74 -3.46
C PHE A 31 6.98 16.81 -3.41
N LEU A 32 6.12 16.80 -2.38
CA LEU A 32 5.05 17.81 -2.23
C LEU A 32 5.55 19.20 -1.81
N MET A 33 6.81 19.33 -1.37
CA MET A 33 7.42 20.63 -1.12
C MET A 33 8.05 21.22 -2.38
N GLU A 34 8.58 20.35 -3.25
CA GLU A 34 9.25 20.74 -4.49
C GLU A 34 8.27 20.90 -5.66
N HIS A 35 7.22 20.06 -5.70
CA HIS A 35 6.25 20.00 -6.78
C HIS A 35 4.84 20.32 -6.32
N GLN A 36 4.10 21.02 -7.18
CA GLN A 36 2.69 21.31 -6.97
C GLN A 36 1.84 20.17 -7.53
N VAL A 37 1.00 19.59 -6.66
CA VAL A 37 0.07 18.52 -7.03
C VAL A 37 -1.34 19.06 -6.89
N TYR A 38 -2.13 18.92 -7.95
CA TYR A 38 -3.51 19.33 -8.00
C TYR A 38 -4.41 18.10 -7.99
N PHE A 39 -5.43 18.11 -7.15
CA PHE A 39 -6.47 17.10 -7.06
C PHE A 39 -7.79 17.75 -7.49
N ASN A 40 -8.36 17.28 -8.61
CA ASN A 40 -9.57 17.86 -9.22
C ASN A 40 -9.51 19.39 -9.38
N GLY A 41 -8.31 19.93 -9.69
CA GLY A 41 -8.06 21.36 -9.85
C GLY A 41 -7.74 22.13 -8.56
N GLU A 42 -7.78 21.50 -7.40
CA GLU A 42 -7.38 22.12 -6.12
C GLU A 42 -5.97 21.67 -5.71
N LEU A 43 -5.14 22.61 -5.25
CA LEU A 43 -3.80 22.29 -4.75
C LEU A 43 -3.91 21.37 -3.52
N GLU A 44 -3.29 20.19 -3.59
CA GLU A 44 -3.36 19.16 -2.55
C GLU A 44 -1.96 18.80 -2.04
N ASN A 45 -1.70 19.19 -0.79
CA ASN A 45 -0.44 18.91 -0.10
C ASN A 45 -0.54 17.77 0.93
N ARG A 46 -1.69 17.10 1.03
CA ARG A 46 -1.91 15.99 1.96
C ARG A 46 -1.54 14.67 1.30
N ARG A 47 -0.40 14.13 1.71
CA ARG A 47 0.12 12.79 1.37
C ARG A 47 -0.91 11.66 1.47
N GLY A 48 -1.77 11.73 2.49
CA GLY A 48 -2.80 10.73 2.79
C GLY A 48 -4.18 11.04 2.21
N LYS A 49 -4.31 11.98 1.26
CA LYS A 49 -5.59 12.24 0.61
C LYS A 49 -6.07 10.97 -0.09
N LYS A 50 -7.30 10.58 0.20
CA LYS A 50 -7.96 9.43 -0.42
C LYS A 50 -8.56 9.85 -1.75
N ILE A 51 -8.16 9.16 -2.80
CA ILE A 51 -8.56 9.38 -4.18
C ILE A 51 -9.42 8.17 -4.59
N ARG A 52 -10.53 8.45 -5.25
CA ARG A 52 -11.48 7.44 -5.71
C ARG A 52 -11.55 7.43 -7.24
N VAL A 53 -12.27 6.46 -7.76
CA VAL A 53 -12.56 6.37 -9.19
C VAL A 53 -13.33 7.61 -9.63
N GLY A 54 -12.89 8.22 -10.74
CA GLY A 54 -13.45 9.44 -11.30
C GLY A 54 -12.70 10.70 -10.89
N ASP A 55 -11.82 10.62 -9.90
CA ASP A 55 -10.95 11.73 -9.54
C ASP A 55 -9.78 11.86 -10.53
N THR A 56 -9.28 13.09 -10.63
CA THR A 56 -8.16 13.49 -11.49
C THR A 56 -7.06 14.13 -10.67
N ILE A 57 -5.81 13.84 -11.04
CA ILE A 57 -4.62 14.42 -10.41
C ILE A 57 -3.75 14.98 -11.50
N ASP A 58 -3.34 16.23 -11.32
CA ASP A 58 -2.46 16.94 -12.24
C ASP A 58 -1.19 17.34 -11.49
N ILE A 59 -0.05 17.13 -12.14
CA ILE A 59 1.27 17.54 -11.67
C ILE A 59 1.90 18.37 -12.80
N PRO A 60 1.71 19.70 -12.80
CA PRO A 60 2.15 20.57 -13.88
C PRO A 60 3.66 20.53 -14.12
N ASP A 61 4.46 20.38 -13.05
CA ASP A 61 5.92 20.30 -13.13
C ASP A 61 6.40 19.12 -13.97
N LEU A 62 5.71 17.99 -13.88
CA LEU A 62 6.04 16.77 -14.61
C LEU A 62 5.21 16.63 -15.89
N LYS A 63 4.21 17.51 -16.10
CA LYS A 63 3.20 17.41 -17.16
C LYS A 63 2.50 16.05 -17.17
N ILE A 64 2.17 15.58 -15.97
CA ILE A 64 1.52 14.28 -15.77
C ILE A 64 0.10 14.52 -15.29
N ASP A 65 -0.85 14.13 -16.13
CA ASP A 65 -2.27 14.02 -15.75
C ASP A 65 -2.61 12.56 -15.46
N ILE A 66 -3.25 12.28 -14.34
CA ILE A 66 -3.66 10.95 -13.90
C ILE A 66 -5.18 10.96 -13.73
N THR A 67 -5.87 10.07 -14.43
CA THR A 67 -7.31 9.87 -14.29
C THR A 67 -7.56 8.49 -13.70
N LEU A 68 -8.32 8.43 -12.61
CA LEU A 68 -8.64 7.16 -11.97
C LEU A 68 -9.90 6.55 -12.57
N THR A 69 -9.78 5.35 -13.09
CA THR A 69 -10.89 4.63 -13.73
C THR A 69 -11.17 3.31 -13.03
N LYS A 70 -12.42 2.84 -13.16
CA LYS A 70 -12.82 1.51 -12.69
C LYS A 70 -12.26 0.46 -13.66
N PRO A 71 -11.52 -0.56 -13.18
CA PRO A 71 -11.17 -1.69 -14.00
C PRO A 71 -12.43 -2.40 -14.50
N SER A 72 -12.32 -3.07 -15.65
CA SER A 72 -13.47 -3.77 -16.24
C SER A 72 -13.91 -4.94 -15.37
N PHE A 73 -15.20 -5.28 -15.41
CA PHE A 73 -15.79 -6.35 -14.57
C PHE A 73 -15.09 -7.71 -14.71
N LYS A 74 -14.56 -8.04 -15.90
CA LYS A 74 -13.83 -9.30 -16.13
C LYS A 74 -12.48 -9.35 -15.42
N GLU A 75 -11.73 -8.24 -15.42
CA GLU A 75 -10.44 -8.14 -14.73
C GLU A 75 -10.61 -8.16 -13.19
N GLN A 76 -11.76 -7.68 -12.70
CA GLN A 76 -12.08 -7.75 -11.28
C GLN A 76 -12.32 -9.19 -10.80
N GLU A 77 -13.00 -10.05 -11.58
CA GLU A 77 -13.23 -11.45 -11.20
C GLU A 77 -11.94 -12.25 -11.09
N GLU A 78 -11.03 -12.10 -12.06
CA GLU A 78 -9.72 -12.77 -12.04
C GLU A 78 -8.89 -12.36 -10.83
N TYR A 79 -8.86 -11.05 -10.51
CA TYR A 79 -8.16 -10.56 -9.33
C TYR A 79 -8.75 -11.09 -8.01
N GLN A 80 -10.07 -11.24 -7.92
CA GLN A 80 -10.71 -11.84 -6.74
C GLN A 80 -10.36 -13.31 -6.61
N ALA A 81 -10.32 -14.08 -7.71
CA ALA A 81 -9.90 -15.47 -7.70
C ALA A 81 -8.46 -15.63 -7.19
N ASP A 82 -7.53 -14.79 -7.66
CA ASP A 82 -6.15 -14.78 -7.19
C ASP A 82 -6.02 -14.42 -5.70
N LYS A 83 -6.84 -13.47 -5.23
CA LYS A 83 -6.86 -13.07 -3.82
C LYS A 83 -7.36 -14.20 -2.91
N ILE A 84 -8.40 -14.90 -3.34
CA ILE A 84 -8.96 -16.08 -2.66
C ILE A 84 -7.91 -17.19 -2.57
N GLU A 85 -7.19 -17.47 -3.66
CA GLU A 85 -6.15 -18.51 -3.66
C GLU A 85 -4.97 -18.12 -2.75
N LYS A 86 -4.53 -16.86 -2.78
CA LYS A 86 -3.50 -16.36 -1.84
C LYS A 86 -3.92 -16.50 -0.39
N GLU A 87 -5.18 -16.23 -0.06
CA GLU A 87 -5.70 -16.40 1.30
C GLU A 87 -5.72 -17.87 1.73
N ARG A 88 -6.09 -18.77 0.80
CA ARG A 88 -6.05 -20.21 1.02
C ARG A 88 -4.63 -20.71 1.28
N ILE A 89 -3.66 -20.28 0.48
CA ILE A 89 -2.24 -20.61 0.66
C ILE A 89 -1.74 -20.06 1.99
N ALA A 90 -2.07 -18.81 2.33
CA ALA A 90 -1.68 -18.20 3.60
C ALA A 90 -2.22 -19.00 4.80
N LYS A 91 -3.47 -19.47 4.73
CA LYS A 91 -4.08 -20.34 5.75
C LYS A 91 -3.33 -21.67 5.87
N LEU A 92 -3.03 -22.32 4.75
CA LEU A 92 -2.29 -23.59 4.70
C LEU A 92 -0.88 -23.45 5.30
N VAL A 93 -0.15 -22.40 4.90
CA VAL A 93 1.20 -22.10 5.42
C VAL A 93 1.15 -21.79 6.92
N LYS A 94 0.12 -21.08 7.37
CA LYS A 94 -0.10 -20.78 8.80
C LYS A 94 -0.38 -22.04 9.61
N GLU A 95 -1.18 -22.96 9.09
CA GLU A 95 -1.42 -24.28 9.70
C GLU A 95 -0.15 -25.14 9.74
N MET A 96 0.61 -25.17 8.64
CA MET A 96 1.89 -25.86 8.54
C MET A 96 2.90 -25.34 9.58
N ASN A 97 3.05 -24.01 9.68
CA ASN A 97 3.96 -23.38 10.64
C ASN A 97 3.51 -23.58 12.10
N LYS A 98 2.20 -23.67 12.37
CA LYS A 98 1.67 -23.99 13.70
C LYS A 98 2.06 -25.40 14.15
N GLY A 99 2.08 -26.37 13.23
CA GLY A 99 2.56 -27.73 13.48
C GLY A 99 4.06 -27.81 13.77
N VAL A 100 4.87 -27.04 13.04
CA VAL A 100 6.32 -26.95 13.26
C VAL A 100 6.67 -26.27 14.60
N LYS A 101 5.93 -25.20 14.98
CA LYS A 101 6.10 -24.55 16.29
C LYS A 101 5.76 -25.49 17.46
N LYS A 102 4.67 -26.27 17.38
CA LYS A 102 4.32 -27.25 18.42
C LYS A 102 5.40 -28.32 18.65
N ARG A 103 6.14 -28.71 17.60
CA ARG A 103 7.28 -29.64 17.70
C ARG A 103 8.56 -29.02 18.28
N LYS A 104 8.73 -27.69 18.20
CA LYS A 104 9.89 -26.97 18.78
C LYS A 104 9.66 -26.52 20.23
N THR A 105 8.42 -26.31 20.66
CA THR A 105 8.11 -25.88 22.03
C THR A 105 8.29 -26.97 23.09
N SER A 106 8.57 -28.22 22.71
CA SER A 106 8.91 -29.29 23.65
C SER A 106 10.37 -29.29 24.12
N SER A 107 11.23 -28.33 23.71
CA SER A 107 12.67 -28.41 24.00
C SER A 107 13.38 -27.15 24.53
N SER A 108 12.72 -26.09 25.03
CA SER A 108 13.48 -25.02 25.72
C SER A 108 12.63 -24.05 26.56
N THR A 109 12.51 -24.33 27.86
CA THR A 109 12.22 -23.35 28.91
C THR A 109 13.48 -22.56 29.26
N ILE A 110 13.74 -21.41 28.62
CA ILE A 110 14.65 -20.38 29.14
C ILE A 110 14.02 -19.01 28.89
N THR A 111 13.55 -18.37 29.95
CA THR A 111 12.95 -17.04 29.98
C THR A 111 14.03 -15.97 29.74
N LYS A 112 14.06 -15.37 28.55
CA LYS A 112 14.86 -14.16 28.30
C LYS A 112 14.06 -12.92 28.73
N GLN A 113 14.39 -12.34 29.89
CA GLN A 113 13.96 -10.98 30.22
C GLN A 113 14.84 -9.97 29.48
N SER A 114 14.21 -8.95 28.89
CA SER A 114 14.88 -7.82 28.22
C SER A 114 15.46 -6.85 29.26
N PRO A 115 16.73 -6.41 29.17
CA PRO A 115 17.30 -5.44 30.10
C PRO A 115 16.59 -4.09 30.01
N ARG A 116 16.17 -3.53 31.15
CA ARG A 116 15.65 -2.15 31.23
C ARG A 116 16.81 -1.20 31.53
N PHE A 117 17.07 -0.27 30.62
CA PHE A 117 18.03 0.82 30.86
C PHE A 117 17.37 1.88 31.76
N PRO A 118 18.00 2.28 32.88
CA PRO A 118 17.54 3.43 33.66
C PRO A 118 17.86 4.71 32.88
N GLY A 119 16.83 5.53 32.64
CA GLY A 119 16.97 6.85 32.02
C GLY A 119 17.84 7.76 32.88
N ARG A 120 18.60 8.64 32.23
CA ARG A 120 19.48 9.64 32.84
C ARG A 120 18.75 10.97 32.99
#